data_AF-A8T3R4-F1
#
_entry.id   AF-A8T3R4-F1
#
_cell.length_a   1.000
_cell.length_b   1.000
_cell.length_c   1.000
_cell.angle_alpha   90.00
_cell.angle_beta   90.00
_cell.angle_gamma   90.00
#
_symmetry.space_group_name_H-M   'P 1'
#
loop_
_entity.id
_entity.type
_entity.pdbx_description
1 polymer ?
#
loop_
_entity_poly.entity_id
_entity_poly.type
_entity_poly.pdbx_seq_one_letter_code
_entity_poly.pdbx_strand_id
1 'polypeptide(L)' 'MNLHTCVIVLRNQRVITSKSVEHSIGILERDSDNEVSEVQINASDGMNIRTYHYRSVEDSLESLMNL' A
#
# COMPACT_ATOMS: atom_id res chain seq x y z
N MET A 1 1.93 -0.65 -13.94
CA MET A 1 0.45 -0.57 -13.74
C MET A 1 0.24 0.65 -12.88
N ASN A 2 -0.80 1.47 -13.07
CA ASN A 2 -0.90 2.67 -12.24
C ASN A 2 -1.57 2.37 -10.91
N LEU A 3 -1.09 2.96 -9.82
CA LEU A 3 -1.77 2.87 -8.53
C LEU A 3 -3.19 3.43 -8.66
N HIS A 4 -4.19 2.62 -8.32
CA HIS A 4 -5.57 3.06 -8.19
C HIS A 4 -5.83 3.53 -6.75
N THR A 5 -5.52 2.67 -5.77
CA THR A 5 -5.54 2.99 -4.34
C THR A 5 -4.56 2.09 -3.58
N CYS A 6 -3.97 2.61 -2.51
CA CYS A 6 -3.26 1.86 -1.49
C CYS A 6 -4.02 2.04 -0.17
N VAL A 7 -4.37 0.93 0.48
CA VAL A 7 -5.05 0.90 1.78
C VAL A 7 -4.08 0.29 2.79
N ILE A 8 -3.72 1.05 3.80
CA ILE A 8 -2.81 0.64 4.87
C ILE A 8 -3.64 0.52 6.14
N VAL A 9 -3.70 -0.70 6.68
CA VAL A 9 -4.35 -0.98 7.95
C VAL A 9 -3.27 -1.04 9.03
N LEU A 10 -3.46 -0.27 10.09
CA LEU A 10 -2.59 -0.29 11.26
C LEU A 10 -3.15 -1.26 12.32
N ARG A 11 -2.29 -1.74 13.23
CA ARG A 11 -2.65 -2.65 14.33
C ARG A 11 -3.67 -2.07 15.29
N ASN A 12 -3.71 -0.75 15.42
CA ASN A 12 -4.74 -0.03 16.18
C ASN A 12 -6.08 0.10 15.40
N GLN A 13 -6.22 -0.60 14.27
CA GLN A 13 -7.37 -0.61 13.37
C GLN A 13 -7.64 0.72 12.65
N ARG A 14 -6.71 1.70 12.72
CA ARG A 14 -6.79 2.87 11.83
C ARG A 14 -6.50 2.44 10.39
N VAL A 15 -7.25 3.02 9.47
CA VAL A 15 -7.12 2.77 8.03
C VAL A 15 -6.70 4.06 7.35
N ILE A 16 -5.62 3.98 6.57
CA ILE A 16 -5.14 5.08 5.74
C ILE A 16 -5.34 4.68 4.28
N THR A 17 -5.93 5.54 3.47
CA THR A 17 -6.10 5.30 2.03
C THR A 17 -5.40 6.41 1.25
N SER A 18 -4.55 6.01 0.31
CA SER A 18 -3.79 6.89 -0.56
C SER A 18 -4.00 6.53 -2.02
N LYS A 19 -3.86 7.51 -2.91
CA LYS A 19 -3.85 7.33 -4.38
C LYS A 19 -2.51 7.70 -5.02
N SER A 20 -1.51 8.08 -4.22
CA SER A 20 -0.15 8.39 -4.67
C SER A 20 0.81 7.32 -4.16
N VAL A 21 1.70 6.88 -5.04
CA VAL A 21 2.78 5.94 -4.72
C VAL A 21 3.70 6.57 -3.68
N GLU A 22 4.14 7.82 -3.91
CA GLU A 22 5.04 8.56 -3.03
C GLU A 22 4.46 8.75 -1.63
N HIS A 23 3.18 9.11 -1.54
CA HIS A 23 2.52 9.28 -0.24
C HIS A 23 2.37 7.94 0.49
N SER A 24 2.08 6.85 -0.24
CA SER A 24 1.96 5.51 0.34
C SER A 24 3.30 5.01 0.89
N ILE A 25 4.37 5.17 0.12
CA ILE A 25 5.75 4.87 0.54
C ILE A 25 6.10 5.68 1.78
N GLY A 26 5.85 6.99 1.77
CA GLY A 26 6.17 7.86 2.90
C GLY A 26 5.36 7.56 4.17
N ILE A 27 4.21 6.89 4.09
CA ILE A 27 3.50 6.37 5.27
C ILE A 27 4.18 5.09 5.76
N LEU A 28 4.41 4.15 4.84
CA LEU A 28 5.02 2.86 5.16
C LEU A 28 6.43 2.98 5.73
N GLU A 29 7.24 3.93 5.26
CA GLU A 29 8.58 4.20 5.80
C GLU A 29 8.54 4.88 7.17
N ARG A 30 7.50 5.65 7.49
CA ARG A 30 7.35 6.34 8.79
C ARG A 30 6.79 5.42 9.87
N ASP A 31 5.84 4.56 9.51
CA ASP A 31 5.09 3.71 10.45
C ASP A 31 5.58 2.23 10.40
N SER A 32 6.75 1.96 9.79
CA SER A 32 7.31 0.61 9.56
C SER A 32 7.66 -0.16 10.84
N ASP A 33 7.81 0.53 11.98
CA ASP A 33 8.31 -0.02 13.25
C ASP A 33 7.30 -0.88 14.04
N ASN A 34 6.49 -1.68 13.35
CA ASN A 34 5.44 -2.61 13.82
C ASN A 34 4.00 -2.09 13.86
N GLU A 35 3.68 -0.90 13.35
CA GLU A 35 2.30 -0.41 13.40
C GLU A 35 1.41 -0.94 12.27
N VAL A 36 1.97 -1.36 11.14
CA VAL A 36 1.19 -1.87 10.00
C VAL A 36 0.78 -3.33 10.21
N SER A 37 -0.48 -3.64 9.97
CA SER A 37 -1.04 -5.00 10.04
C SER A 37 -1.30 -5.60 8.66
N GLU A 38 -1.75 -4.79 7.70
CA GLU A 38 -2.04 -5.22 6.33
C GLU A 38 -1.89 -4.03 5.37
N VAL A 39 -1.41 -4.31 4.16
CA VAL A 39 -1.43 -3.37 3.04
C VAL A 39 -2.16 -4.00 1.87
N GLN A 40 -3.14 -3.29 1.33
CA GLN A 40 -3.83 -3.65 0.10
C GLN A 40 -3.48 -2.62 -0.99
N ILE A 41 -2.93 -3.11 -2.10
CA ILE A 41 -2.59 -2.29 -3.27
C ILE A 41 -3.55 -2.66 -4.39
N ASN A 42 -4.33 -1.69 -4.83
CA ASN A 42 -5.17 -1.80 -6.02
C ASN A 42 -4.45 -1.07 -7.17
N ALA A 43 -4.10 -1.79 -8.22
CA ALA A 43 -3.44 -1.25 -9.41
C ALA A 43 -4.34 -1.41 -10.64
N SER A 44 -4.32 -0.42 -11.52
CA SER A 44 -5.08 -0.41 -12.76
C SER A 44 -4.16 -0.51 -13.97
N ASP A 45 -4.52 -1.37 -14.92
CA ASP A 45 -3.92 -1.42 -16.26
C ASP A 45 -4.67 -0.53 -17.29
N GLY A 46 -5.65 0.25 -16.82
CA GLY A 46 -6.54 1.06 -17.65
C GLY A 46 -7.83 0.36 -18.07
N MET A 47 -7.90 -0.97 -17.95
CA MET A 47 -9.11 -1.76 -18.23
C MET A 47 -9.65 -2.45 -16.97
N ASN A 48 -8.76 -2.96 -16.12
CA ASN A 48 -9.11 -3.71 -14.92
C ASN A 48 -8.35 -3.18 -13.71
N ILE A 49 -8.98 -3.32 -12.54
CA ILE A 49 -8.32 -3.13 -11.25
C ILE A 49 -7.93 -4.51 -10.72
N ARG A 50 -6.66 -4.68 -10.39
CA ARG A 50 -6.11 -5.85 -9.71
C ARG A 50 -5.78 -5.47 -8.27
N THR A 51 -6.10 -6.37 -7.35
CA THR A 51 -5.88 -6.17 -5.91
C THR A 51 -4.80 -7.13 -5.42
N TYR A 52 -3.84 -6.59 -4.70
CA TYR A 52 -2.72 -7.30 -4.09
C TYR A 52 -2.76 -7.06 -2.59
N HIS A 53 -2.54 -8.11 -1.80
CA HIS A 53 -2.52 -8.04 -0.35
C HIS A 53 -1.14 -8.42 0.17
N TYR A 54 -0.61 -7.60 1.07
CA TYR A 54 0.70 -7.76 1.66
C TYR A 54 0.59 -7.70 3.18
N ARG A 55 1.38 -8.56 3.85
CA ARG A 55 1.53 -8.58 5.31
C ARG A 55 2.89 -8.08 5.77
N SER A 56 3.83 -7.93 4.83
CA SER A 56 5.15 -7.34 5.06
C SER A 56 5.17 -5.93 4.49
N VAL A 57 5.70 -4.98 5.27
CA VAL A 57 5.94 -3.62 4.80
C VAL A 57 6.96 -3.62 3.66
N GLU A 58 7.99 -4.46 3.73
CA GLU A 58 9.03 -4.57 2.69
C GLU A 58 8.45 -5.01 1.35
N ASP A 59 7.66 -6.10 1.32
CA ASP A 59 7.01 -6.58 0.08
C ASP A 59 6.03 -5.53 -0.48
N SER A 60 5.36 -4.79 0.40
CA SER A 60 4.45 -3.71 0.01
C SER A 60 5.21 -2.56 -0.65
N LEU A 61 6.36 -2.17 -0.09
CA LEU A 61 7.23 -1.14 -0.62
C LEU A 61 7.81 -1.55 -1.98
N GLU A 62 8.31 -2.78 -2.10
CA GLU A 62 8.81 -3.31 -3.37
C GLU A 62 7.71 -3.30 -4.44
N SER A 63 6.48 -3.70 -4.09
CA SER A 63 5.37 -3.63 -5.03
C SER A 63 5.06 -2.20 -5.45
N LEU A 64 5.03 -1.24 -4.54
CA LEU A 64 4.74 0.17 -4.84
C LEU A 64 5.82 0.79 -5.74
N MET A 65 7.09 0.45 -5.53
CA MET A 65 8.21 0.94 -6.34
C MET A 65 8.22 0.37 -7.77
N ASN A 66 7.52 -0.75 -8.01
CA ASN A 66 7.42 -1.42 -9.30
C ASN A 66 6.13 -1.13 -10.08
N LEU A 67 5.26 -0.23 -9.58
CA LEU A 67 4.03 0.16 -10.27
C LEU A 67 4.30 1.18 -11.38
#